data_AF-A0A5S4YMV5-F1
#
_entry.id   AF-A0A5S4YMV5-F1
#
_cell.length_a   1.000
_cell.length_b   1.000
_cell.length_c   1.000
_cell.angle_alpha   90.00
_cell.angle_beta   90.00
_cell.angle_gamma   90.00
#
_symmetry.space_group_name_H-M   'P 1'
#
loop_
_entity.id
_entity.type
_entity.pdbx_description
1 polymer ?
#
loop_
_entity_poly.entity_id
_entity_poly.type
_entity_poly.pdbx_seq_one_letter_code
_entity_poly.pdbx_strand_id
1 'polypeptide(L)' 'MNVLTGVAMLAIAAILVYIGRPNRAGEHPKFLRFEAALVLYPPIVLIFAGLGAAALISGLLTK' A
#
# COMPACT_ATOMS: atom_id res chain seq x y z
N MET A 1 -9.96 -17.11 -0.84
CA MET A 1 -9.42 -15.98 -0.05
C MET A 1 -10.59 -15.17 0.48
N ASN A 2 -10.51 -14.60 1.70
CA ASN A 2 -11.61 -13.83 2.28
C ASN A 2 -11.61 -12.39 1.73
N VAL A 3 -12.78 -11.89 1.31
CA VAL A 3 -13.01 -10.50 0.88
C VAL A 3 -12.47 -9.51 1.93
N LEU A 4 -12.64 -9.81 3.22
CA LEU A 4 -12.14 -8.98 4.31
C LEU A 4 -10.62 -8.80 4.27
N THR A 5 -9.88 -9.85 3.90
CA THR A 5 -8.42 -9.79 3.75
C THR A 5 -8.03 -8.86 2.61
N GLY A 6 -8.74 -8.92 1.47
CA GLY A 6 -8.51 -8.01 0.35
C GLY A 6 -8.76 -6.54 0.73
N VAL A 7 -9.86 -6.26 1.41
CA VAL A 7 -10.18 -4.92 1.92
C VAL A 7 -9.11 -4.42 2.89
N ALA A 8 -8.67 -5.26 3.84
CA ALA A 8 -7.64 -4.88 4.80
C ALA A 8 -6.30 -4.54 4.12
N MET A 9 -5.88 -5.33 3.14
CA MET A 9 -4.63 -5.08 2.39
C MET A 9 -4.70 -3.79 1.57
N LEU A 10 -5.84 -3.50 0.94
CA LEU A 10 -6.05 -2.24 0.23
C LEU A 10 -6.08 -1.03 1.17
N ALA A 11 -6.68 -1.17 2.35
CA ALA A 11 -6.66 -0.12 3.38
C ALA A 11 -5.23 0.18 3.85
N ILE A 12 -4.41 -0.86 4.08
CA ILE A 12 -3.00 -0.70 4.43
C ILE A 12 -2.25 0.02 3.30
N ALA A 13 -2.44 -0.38 2.04
CA ALA A 13 -1.83 0.29 0.90
C ALA A 13 -2.20 1.78 0.82
N ALA A 14 -3.48 2.12 1.04
CA ALA A 14 -3.95 3.50 1.05
C ALA A 14 -3.32 4.33 2.18
N ILE A 15 -3.20 3.77 3.39
CA ILE A 15 -2.53 4.41 4.53
C ILE A 15 -1.06 4.65 4.19
N LEU A 16 -0.36 3.66 3.64
CA LEU A 16 1.04 3.79 3.25
C LEU A 16 1.24 4.89 2.18
N VAL A 17 0.36 4.97 1.18
CA VAL A 17 0.40 6.07 0.20
C VAL A 17 0.20 7.42 0.88
N TYR A 18 -0.76 7.50 1.80
CA TYR A 18 -1.08 8.75 2.50
C TYR A 18 0.08 9.24 3.38
N ILE A 19 0.68 8.37 4.20
CA ILE A 19 1.80 8.73 5.08
C ILE A 19 3.10 8.97 4.29
N GLY A 20 3.26 8.34 3.13
CA GLY A 20 4.43 8.51 2.26
C GLY A 20 4.40 9.79 1.43
N ARG A 21 3.27 10.49 1.39
CA ARG A 21 3.08 11.70 0.60
C ARG A 21 3.95 12.86 1.15
N PRO A 22 4.64 13.63 0.28
CA PRO A 22 5.39 14.80 0.72
C PRO A 22 4.45 15.86 1.30
N ASN A 23 4.98 16.67 2.22
CA ASN A 23 4.24 17.81 2.77
C ASN A 23 4.04 18.92 1.70
N ARG A 24 3.26 19.96 2.01
CA ARG A 24 3.04 21.08 1.08
C ARG A 24 4.31 21.85 0.71
N ALA A 25 5.38 21.69 1.48
CA ALA A 25 6.70 22.25 1.19
C ALA A 25 7.58 21.30 0.34
N GLY A 26 7.05 20.14 -0.08
CA GLY A 26 7.77 19.15 -0.88
C GLY A 26 8.71 18.24 -0.07
N GLU A 27 8.75 18.37 1.26
CA GLU A 27 9.61 17.55 2.09
C GLU A 27 9.02 16.15 2.29
N HIS A 28 9.86 15.15 2.06
CA HIS A 28 9.50 13.75 2.32
C HIS A 28 9.51 13.43 3.81
N PRO A 29 8.62 12.52 4.27
CA PRO A 29 8.63 11.98 5.62
C PRO A 29 10.00 11.47 6.05
N LYS A 30 10.36 11.66 7.33
CA LYS A 30 11.68 11.28 7.87
C LYS A 30 12.05 9.81 7.62
N PHE A 31 11.07 8.91 7.60
CA PHE A 31 11.30 7.48 7.37
C PHE A 31 11.65 7.14 5.91
N LEU A 32 11.31 8.01 4.95
CA LEU A 32 11.69 7.88 3.53
C LEU A 32 13.03 8.51 3.19
N ARG A 33 13.72 9.14 4.16
CA ARG A 33 15.01 9.81 3.91
C ARG A 33 16.19 8.84 3.83
N PHE A 34 16.00 7.58 4.23
CA PHE A 34 17.01 6.53 4.08
C PHE A 34 17.02 6.02 2.63
N GLU A 35 18.20 5.92 2.01
CA GLU A 35 18.36 5.50 0.60
C GLU A 35 17.63 4.18 0.30
N ALA A 36 17.71 3.20 1.21
CA ALA A 36 17.04 1.91 1.07
C ALA A 36 15.50 2.04 1.15
N ALA A 37 14.98 2.93 2.00
CA ALA A 37 13.54 3.11 2.16
C ALA A 37 12.91 3.76 0.92
N LEU A 38 13.62 4.68 0.27
CA LEU A 38 13.19 5.29 -1.01
C LEU A 38 12.99 4.24 -2.12
N VAL A 39 13.81 3.19 -2.12
CA VAL A 39 13.73 2.11 -3.12
C VAL A 39 12.72 1.03 -2.71
N LEU A 40 12.65 0.66 -1.43
CA LEU A 40 11.81 -0.44 -0.93
C LEU A 40 10.35 -0.04 -0.70
N TYR A 41 10.09 1.23 -0.37
CA TYR A 41 8.74 1.65 -0.02
C TYR A 41 7.75 1.54 -1.18
N PRO A 42 8.06 2.02 -2.41
CA PRO A 42 7.16 1.85 -3.56
C PRO A 42 6.77 0.39 -3.86
N PRO A 43 7.70 -0.59 -3.96
CA PRO A 43 7.32 -1.97 -4.21
C PRO A 43 6.53 -2.60 -3.05
N ILE A 44 6.79 -2.23 -1.79
CA ILE A 44 5.99 -2.70 -0.65
C ILE A 44 4.53 -2.25 -0.80
N VAL A 45 4.31 -0.97 -1.10
CA VAL A 45 2.97 -0.42 -1.35
C VAL A 45 2.28 -1.17 -2.51
N LEU A 46 3.01 -1.41 -3.61
CA LEU A 46 2.50 -2.14 -4.76
C LEU A 46 2.13 -3.60 -4.43
N ILE A 47 2.89 -4.28 -3.58
CA ILE A 47 2.58 -5.64 -3.13
C ILE A 47 1.25 -5.66 -2.36
N PHE A 48 1.06 -4.74 -1.41
CA PHE A 48 -0.20 -4.65 -0.67
C PHE A 48 -1.38 -4.30 -1.58
N ALA A 49 -1.19 -3.37 -2.52
CA ALA A 49 -2.21 -2.98 -3.48
C ALA A 49 -2.59 -4.14 -4.42
N GLY A 50 -1.59 -4.81 -5.01
CA GLY A 50 -1.79 -5.89 -5.97
C GLY A 50 -2.39 -7.14 -5.33
N LEU A 51 -1.85 -7.59 -4.20
CA LEU A 51 -2.38 -8.74 -3.47
C LEU A 51 -3.76 -8.44 -2.89
N GLY A 52 -3.98 -7.23 -2.37
CA GLY A 52 -5.29 -6.80 -1.87
C GLY A 52 -6.35 -6.78 -2.97
N ALA A 53 -6.03 -6.22 -4.14
CA ALA A 53 -6.91 -6.23 -5.29
C ALA A 53 -7.21 -7.66 -5.78
N ALA A 54 -6.18 -8.50 -5.91
CA ALA A 54 -6.34 -9.90 -6.32
C ALA A 54 -7.22 -10.68 -5.34
N ALA A 55 -6.99 -10.52 -4.03
CA ALA A 55 -7.79 -11.13 -2.97
C ALA A 55 -9.24 -10.68 -2.99
N LEU A 56 -9.48 -9.38 -3.22
CA LEU A 56 -10.82 -8.80 -3.30
C LEU A 56 -11.57 -9.33 -4.53
N ILE A 57 -10.96 -9.28 -5.71
CA ILE A 57 -11.53 -9.78 -6.97
C ILE A 57 -11.83 -11.28 -6.86
N SER A 58 -10.86 -12.08 -6.39
CA SER A 58 -11.06 -13.51 -6.19
C SER A 58 -12.19 -13.79 -5.19
N GLY A 59 -12.23 -13.07 -4.07
CA GLY A 59 -13.26 -13.22 -3.06
C GLY A 59 -14.66 -12.81 -3.54
N LEU A 60 -14.77 -11.89 -4.50
CA LEU A 60 -16.05 -11.51 -5.12
C LEU A 60 -16.50 -12.52 -6.19
N LEU A 61 -15.57 -13.12 -6.92
CA LEU A 61 -15.87 -14.10 -7.96
C LEU A 61 -16.19 -15.50 -7.42
N THR A 62 -15.76 -15.81 -6.19
CA THR A 62 -15.99 -17.11 -5.54
C THR A 62 -17.12 -17.06 -4.49
N LYS A 63 -17.83 -15.93 -4.39
CA LYS A 63 -19.09 -15.83 -3.64
C LYS A 63 -20.26 -16.19 -4.53
#